data_AF-A0A7X1GMG9-F1
#
_entry.id   AF-A0A7X1GMG9-F1
#
_cell.length_a   1.000
_cell.length_b   1.000
_cell.length_c   1.000
_cell.angle_alpha   90.00
_cell.angle_beta   90.00
_cell.angle_gamma   90.00
#
_symmetry.space_group_name_H-M   'P 1'
#
loop_
_entity.id
_entity.type
_entity.pdbx_description
1 polymer ?
#
loop_
_entity_poly.entity_id
_entity_poly.type
_entity_poly.pdbx_seq_one_letter_code
_entity_poly.pdbx_strand_id
1 'polypeptide(L)'
;CASGQSSYAQNDCAIISKNFCNLSCRFGYHYSVVQTFVSDTSRENYIRFCFKGGAADLNRKFLRMKLIEEILVKYDFKVEIHEDYMNANIEGFNQLSTINRLNILGYLTMHTRQLDMIMSNPAKAAYYKKKLLKDICFWFSP
;
A
#
# COMPACT_ATOMS: atom_id res chain seq x y z
N CYS A 1 -33.28 -25.55 13.90
CA CYS A 1 -33.49 -24.80 12.66
C CYS A 1 -32.72 -23.48 12.73
N ALA A 2 -31.98 -23.15 11.67
CA ALA A 2 -31.29 -21.88 11.35
C ALA A 2 -30.13 -21.40 12.26
N SER A 3 -28.93 -21.87 11.88
CA SER A 3 -27.62 -21.21 11.85
C SER A 3 -27.55 -19.71 12.17
N GLY A 4 -26.98 -19.36 13.33
CA GLY A 4 -26.28 -18.09 13.53
C GLY A 4 -24.90 -18.19 12.87
N GLN A 5 -24.74 -17.53 11.72
CA GLN A 5 -23.52 -17.53 10.92
C GLN A 5 -22.29 -17.24 11.79
N SER A 6 -21.26 -18.08 11.67
CA SER A 6 -19.95 -17.81 12.26
C SER A 6 -19.51 -16.41 11.85
N SER A 7 -19.03 -15.61 12.80
CA SER A 7 -18.26 -14.41 12.49
C SER A 7 -17.24 -14.79 11.43
N TYR A 8 -17.38 -14.31 10.20
CA TYR A 8 -16.33 -14.42 9.21
C TYR A 8 -15.12 -13.75 9.86
N ALA A 9 -14.21 -14.55 10.39
CA ALA A 9 -12.87 -14.10 10.69
C ALA A 9 -12.37 -13.55 9.35
N GLN A 10 -12.29 -12.22 9.22
CA GLN A 10 -11.67 -11.57 8.08
C GLN A 10 -10.17 -11.88 8.21
N ASN A 11 -9.82 -13.09 7.79
CA ASN A 11 -8.48 -13.61 7.78
C ASN A 11 -7.72 -12.95 6.65
N ASP A 12 -6.42 -12.77 6.88
CA ASP A 12 -5.50 -12.46 5.80
C ASP A 12 -5.65 -13.53 4.70
N CYS A 13 -5.82 -13.10 3.46
CA CYS A 13 -6.07 -13.97 2.31
C CYS A 13 -5.06 -13.65 1.22
N ALA A 14 -4.40 -14.69 0.71
CA ALA A 14 -3.50 -14.60 -0.42
C ALA A 14 -3.93 -15.61 -1.49
N ILE A 15 -4.21 -15.13 -2.69
CA ILE A 15 -4.41 -15.96 -3.89
C ILE A 15 -3.22 -15.68 -4.79
N ILE A 16 -2.38 -16.68 -5.02
CA ILE A 16 -1.14 -16.56 -5.78
C ILE A 16 -1.12 -17.62 -6.89
N SER A 17 -0.82 -17.19 -8.11
CA SER A 17 -0.47 -18.04 -9.24
C SER A 17 0.88 -17.62 -9.82
N LYS A 18 1.30 -18.22 -10.94
CA LYS A 18 2.59 -17.89 -11.57
C LYS A 18 2.77 -16.38 -11.82
N ASN A 19 1.73 -15.71 -12.32
CA ASN A 19 1.79 -14.31 -12.74
C ASN A 19 0.86 -13.40 -11.93
N PHE A 20 -0.06 -13.96 -11.15
CA PHE A 20 -1.09 -13.19 -10.45
C PHE A 20 -0.94 -13.30 -8.93
N CYS A 21 -1.14 -12.20 -8.23
CA CYS A 21 -1.27 -12.17 -6.79
C CYS A 21 -2.42 -11.26 -6.38
N ASN A 22 -3.28 -11.74 -5.48
CA ASN A 22 -4.22 -10.92 -4.72
C ASN A 22 -3.99 -11.20 -3.23
N LEU A 23 -3.46 -10.20 -2.54
CA LEU A 23 -3.14 -10.22 -1.12
C LEU A 23 -4.03 -9.22 -0.39
N SER A 24 -4.92 -9.72 0.45
CA SER A 24 -5.75 -8.95 1.36
C SER A 24 -5.25 -9.18 2.78
N CYS A 25 -4.73 -8.15 3.44
CA CYS A 25 -4.17 -8.26 4.78
C CYS A 25 -4.72 -7.19 5.72
N ARG A 26 -4.91 -7.57 6.99
CA ARG A 26 -5.24 -6.67 8.10
C ARG A 26 -4.08 -6.58 9.08
N PHE A 27 -3.36 -5.47 9.05
CA PHE A 27 -2.28 -5.19 9.99
C PHE A 27 -2.77 -4.33 11.16
N GLY A 28 -3.37 -4.96 12.16
CA GLY A 28 -3.96 -4.31 13.33
C GLY A 28 -5.21 -3.50 12.96
N TYR A 29 -5.11 -2.17 13.01
CA TYR A 29 -6.21 -1.25 12.68
C TYR A 29 -6.25 -0.84 11.20
N HIS A 30 -5.33 -1.34 10.39
CA HIS A 30 -5.27 -1.05 8.95
C HIS A 30 -5.63 -2.27 8.14
N TYR A 31 -6.25 -2.02 7.01
CA TYR A 31 -6.55 -3.02 6.00
C TYR A 31 -5.92 -2.58 4.67
N SER A 32 -5.28 -3.52 3.99
CA SER A 32 -4.65 -3.30 2.69
C SER A 32 -4.95 -4.45 1.74
N VAL A 33 -5.22 -4.12 0.48
CA VAL A 33 -5.33 -5.09 -0.60
C VAL A 33 -4.31 -4.74 -1.67
N VAL A 34 -3.49 -5.70 -2.06
CA VAL A 34 -2.60 -5.61 -3.22
C VAL A 34 -3.07 -6.64 -4.23
N GLN A 35 -3.43 -6.19 -5.43
CA GLN A 35 -3.70 -7.06 -6.56
C GLN A 35 -2.73 -6.73 -7.69
N THR A 36 -2.12 -7.74 -8.30
CA THR A 36 -1.15 -7.53 -9.37
C THR A 36 -1.16 -8.68 -10.35
N PHE A 37 -0.86 -8.34 -11.61
CA PHE A 37 -0.46 -9.29 -12.63
C PHE A 37 0.90 -8.86 -13.18
N VAL A 38 1.82 -9.81 -13.32
CA VAL A 38 3.17 -9.58 -13.80
C VAL A 38 3.56 -10.67 -14.79
N SER A 39 3.94 -10.27 -15.99
CA SER A 39 4.34 -11.09 -17.13
C SER A 39 5.37 -10.36 -18.00
N ASP A 40 5.87 -11.05 -19.02
CA ASP A 40 6.77 -10.49 -20.03
C ASP A 40 6.06 -9.43 -20.92
N THR A 41 4.73 -9.50 -21.02
CA THR A 41 3.92 -8.56 -21.80
C THR A 41 3.60 -7.32 -20.98
N SER A 42 4.28 -6.21 -21.26
CA SER A 42 4.15 -4.97 -20.47
C SER A 42 2.71 -4.44 -20.35
N ARG A 43 1.87 -4.62 -21.39
CA ARG A 43 0.46 -4.19 -21.38
C ARG A 43 -0.43 -4.96 -20.41
N GLU A 44 -0.04 -6.17 -20.03
CA GLU A 44 -0.79 -7.01 -19.07
C GLU A 44 -0.42 -6.67 -17.62
N ASN A 45 0.71 -5.99 -17.42
CA ASN A 45 1.26 -5.76 -16.10
C ASN A 45 0.54 -4.63 -15.39
N TYR A 46 0.11 -4.89 -14.16
CA TYR A 46 -0.51 -3.89 -13.31
C TYR A 46 -0.26 -4.14 -11.82
N ILE A 47 -0.39 -3.09 -11.02
CA ILE A 47 -0.50 -3.14 -9.57
C ILE A 47 -1.71 -2.28 -9.18
N ARG A 48 -2.56 -2.82 -8.32
CA ARG A 48 -3.67 -2.13 -7.66
C ARG A 48 -3.50 -2.27 -6.17
N PHE A 49 -3.62 -1.16 -5.46
CA PHE A 49 -3.43 -1.08 -4.03
C PHE A 49 -4.56 -0.30 -3.40
N CYS A 50 -5.25 -0.94 -2.47
CA CYS A 50 -6.25 -0.30 -1.63
C CYS A 50 -5.74 -0.27 -0.20
N PHE A 51 -5.93 0.85 0.48
CA PHE A 51 -5.50 1.01 1.86
C PHE A 51 -6.54 1.79 2.66
N LYS A 52 -6.86 1.32 3.86
CA LYS A 52 -7.83 1.96 4.75
C LYS A 52 -7.50 1.79 6.22
N GLY A 53 -7.99 2.74 7.01
CA GLY A 53 -8.21 2.56 8.44
C GLY A 53 -7.09 3.10 9.32
N GLY A 54 -7.19 2.80 10.61
CA GLY A 54 -6.21 3.17 11.63
C GLY A 54 -6.76 3.46 13.00
N ALA A 55 -5.84 3.66 13.94
CA ALA A 55 -6.17 3.91 15.34
C ALA A 55 -6.27 5.41 15.65
N ALA A 56 -5.67 6.27 14.83
CA ALA A 56 -5.70 7.72 15.05
C ALA A 56 -7.03 8.38 14.63
N ASP A 57 -7.18 9.67 14.94
CA ASP A 57 -8.24 10.52 14.41
C ASP A 57 -8.12 10.71 12.88
N LEU A 58 -9.19 11.20 12.26
CA LEU A 58 -9.30 11.36 10.81
C LEU A 58 -8.19 12.22 10.21
N ASN A 59 -7.81 13.32 10.88
CA ASN A 59 -6.78 14.22 10.38
C ASN A 59 -5.41 13.51 10.33
N ARG A 60 -5.03 12.82 11.41
CA ARG A 60 -3.78 12.05 11.44
C ARG A 60 -3.75 10.89 10.44
N LYS A 61 -4.86 10.18 10.26
CA LYS A 61 -5.00 9.14 9.22
C LYS A 61 -4.80 9.72 7.83
N PHE A 62 -5.44 10.86 7.55
CA PHE A 62 -5.32 11.58 6.28
C PHE A 62 -3.89 12.03 6.01
N LEU A 63 -3.20 12.61 7.00
CA LEU A 63 -1.80 13.02 6.86
C LEU A 63 -0.88 11.84 6.52
N ARG A 64 -1.12 10.65 7.08
CA ARG A 64 -0.36 9.46 6.69
C ARG A 64 -0.64 9.07 5.24
N MET A 65 -1.91 9.09 4.83
CA MET A 65 -2.25 8.79 3.44
C MET A 65 -1.58 9.80 2.50
N LYS A 66 -1.50 11.08 2.85
CA LYS A 66 -0.75 12.08 2.09
C LYS A 66 0.75 11.79 2.02
N LEU A 67 1.37 11.36 3.12
CA LEU A 67 2.76 10.89 3.08
C LEU A 67 2.97 9.71 2.11
N ILE A 68 2.06 8.72 2.14
CA ILE A 68 2.13 7.55 1.26
C ILE A 68 1.91 7.96 -0.20
N GLU A 69 0.90 8.79 -0.47
CA GLU A 69 0.57 9.34 -1.80
C GLU A 69 1.79 10.04 -2.42
N GLU A 70 2.43 10.95 -1.69
CA GLU A 70 3.59 11.69 -2.18
C GLU A 70 4.75 10.78 -2.60
N ILE A 71 4.95 9.65 -1.89
CA ILE A 71 5.99 8.68 -2.25
C ILE A 71 5.55 7.84 -3.44
N LEU A 72 4.32 7.32 -3.43
CA LEU A 72 3.81 6.47 -4.51
C LEU A 72 3.75 7.22 -5.85
N VAL A 73 3.34 8.48 -5.86
CA VAL A 73 3.34 9.34 -7.06
C VAL A 73 4.75 9.52 -7.63
N LYS A 74 5.78 9.61 -6.77
CA LYS A 74 7.18 9.65 -7.22
C LYS A 74 7.62 8.37 -7.96
N TYR A 75 6.95 7.25 -7.70
CA TYR A 75 7.21 5.95 -8.33
C TYR A 75 6.10 5.54 -9.32
N ASP A 76 5.51 6.53 -9.99
CA ASP A 76 4.58 6.40 -11.12
C ASP A 76 3.18 5.87 -10.80
N PHE A 77 2.83 5.73 -9.52
CA PHE A 77 1.46 5.37 -9.14
C PHE A 77 0.52 6.57 -9.32
N LYS A 78 -0.65 6.31 -9.89
CA LYS A 78 -1.81 7.19 -9.78
C LYS A 78 -2.50 6.90 -8.46
N VAL A 79 -2.73 7.92 -7.64
CA VAL A 79 -3.28 7.78 -6.30
C VAL A 79 -4.52 8.66 -6.14
N GLU A 80 -5.57 8.08 -5.58
CA GLU A 80 -6.84 8.73 -5.23
C GLU A 80 -7.10 8.50 -3.74
N ILE A 81 -7.51 9.55 -3.03
CA ILE A 81 -7.85 9.49 -1.61
C ILE A 81 -9.27 10.00 -1.42
N HIS A 82 -10.11 9.19 -0.77
CA HIS A 82 -11.45 9.54 -0.35
C HIS A 82 -11.60 9.26 1.14
N GLU A 83 -11.74 10.33 1.95
CA GLU A 83 -11.83 10.27 3.41
C GLU A 83 -10.67 9.52 4.08
N ASP A 84 -10.89 8.24 4.46
CA ASP A 84 -9.94 7.35 5.13
C ASP A 84 -9.47 6.17 4.25
N TYR A 85 -9.82 6.22 2.96
CA TYR A 85 -9.54 5.21 1.95
C TYR A 85 -8.63 5.77 0.87
N MET A 86 -7.59 5.01 0.52
CA MET A 86 -6.68 5.27 -0.58
C MET A 86 -6.80 4.15 -1.62
N ASN A 87 -6.84 4.55 -2.89
CA ASN A 87 -6.67 3.68 -4.04
C ASN A 87 -5.43 4.14 -4.81
N ALA A 88 -4.53 3.22 -5.15
CA ALA A 88 -3.35 3.50 -5.96
C ALA A 88 -3.20 2.45 -7.06
N ASN A 89 -2.86 2.87 -8.27
CA ASN A 89 -2.69 1.98 -9.41
C ASN A 89 -1.55 2.41 -10.34
N ILE A 90 -1.00 1.43 -11.05
CA ILE A 90 0.01 1.59 -12.10
C ILE A 90 -0.14 0.43 -13.07
N GLU A 91 0.02 0.69 -14.37
CA GLU A 91 -0.21 -0.27 -15.45
C GLU A 91 0.79 -0.02 -16.59
N GLY A 92 1.09 -1.05 -17.39
CA GLY A 92 1.83 -0.88 -18.65
C GLY A 92 3.36 -0.93 -18.55
N PHE A 93 3.92 -1.24 -17.37
CA PHE A 93 5.37 -1.33 -17.17
C PHE A 93 5.90 -2.73 -17.48
N ASN A 94 7.19 -2.84 -17.85
CA ASN A 94 7.84 -4.15 -18.02
C ASN A 94 7.92 -4.92 -16.69
N GLN A 95 8.15 -6.23 -16.76
CA GLN A 95 8.18 -7.12 -15.60
C GLN A 95 9.10 -6.62 -14.49
N LEU A 96 10.35 -6.30 -14.81
CA LEU A 96 11.34 -5.85 -13.83
C LEU A 96 10.90 -4.56 -13.13
N SER A 97 10.39 -3.61 -13.90
CA SER A 97 9.88 -2.35 -13.38
C SER A 97 8.68 -2.57 -12.45
N THR A 98 7.73 -3.41 -12.84
CA THR A 98 6.55 -3.76 -12.03
C THR A 98 6.95 -4.43 -10.72
N ILE A 99 7.87 -5.41 -10.76
CA ILE A 99 8.42 -6.05 -9.56
C ILE A 99 9.10 -5.03 -8.64
N ASN A 100 9.87 -4.10 -9.20
CA ASN A 100 10.50 -3.04 -8.40
C ASN A 100 9.45 -2.18 -7.67
N ARG A 101 8.37 -1.78 -8.34
CA ARG A 101 7.27 -1.03 -7.70
C ARG A 101 6.53 -1.86 -6.64
N LEU A 102 6.38 -3.17 -6.84
CA LEU A 102 5.83 -4.07 -5.81
C LEU A 102 6.71 -4.11 -4.55
N ASN A 103 8.04 -4.14 -4.71
CA ASN A 103 8.97 -4.08 -3.56
C ASN A 103 8.83 -2.76 -2.78
N ILE A 104 8.75 -1.63 -3.49
CA ILE A 104 8.52 -0.32 -2.89
C ILE A 104 7.19 -0.29 -2.12
N LEU A 105 6.12 -0.81 -2.73
CA LEU A 105 4.80 -0.86 -2.12
C LEU A 105 4.78 -1.73 -0.85
N GLY A 106 5.43 -2.90 -0.90
CA GLY A 106 5.58 -3.79 0.25
C GLY A 106 6.33 -3.13 1.41
N TYR A 107 7.45 -2.47 1.10
CA TYR A 107 8.21 -1.68 2.06
C TYR A 107 7.35 -0.58 2.70
N LEU A 108 6.66 0.23 1.90
CA LEU A 108 5.79 1.29 2.41
C LEU A 108 4.67 0.75 3.30
N THR A 109 4.02 -0.35 2.90
CA THR A 109 2.94 -0.97 3.67
C THR A 109 3.41 -1.34 5.08
N MET A 110 4.60 -1.92 5.20
CA MET A 110 5.16 -2.33 6.49
C MET A 110 5.65 -1.13 7.32
N HIS A 111 6.34 -0.19 6.70
CA HIS A 111 7.00 0.91 7.40
C HIS A 111 6.07 2.09 7.74
N THR A 112 4.84 2.10 7.22
CA THR A 112 3.85 3.17 7.49
C THR A 112 2.73 2.74 8.44
N ARG A 113 2.73 1.47 8.89
CA ARG A 113 1.67 0.87 9.72
C ARG A 113 1.34 1.65 10.99
N GLN A 114 2.30 2.28 11.64
CA GLN A 114 2.09 3.02 12.91
C GLN A 114 2.30 4.52 12.78
N LEU A 115 2.52 5.03 11.56
CA LEU A 115 2.88 6.43 11.38
C LEU A 115 1.72 7.38 11.63
N ASP A 116 0.46 6.94 11.44
CA ASP A 116 -0.73 7.75 11.72
C ASP A 116 -0.70 8.35 13.12
N MET A 117 -0.26 7.59 14.13
CA MET A 117 -0.18 8.04 15.52
C MET A 117 0.69 9.29 15.73
N ILE A 118 1.69 9.52 14.87
CA ILE A 118 2.68 10.60 15.01
C ILE A 118 2.59 11.69 13.92
N MET A 119 1.66 11.56 12.96
CA MET A 119 1.61 12.45 11.79
C MET A 119 1.26 13.91 12.13
N SER A 120 0.66 14.19 13.29
CA SER A 120 0.34 15.56 13.71
C SER A 120 1.58 16.40 14.06
N ASN A 121 2.76 15.79 14.16
CA ASN A 121 4.03 16.50 14.34
C ASN A 121 4.72 16.68 12.97
N PRO A 122 4.79 17.90 12.42
CA PRO A 122 5.36 18.15 11.10
C PRO A 122 6.83 17.76 10.99
N ALA A 123 7.63 17.96 12.06
CA ALA A 123 9.04 17.60 12.07
C ALA A 123 9.23 16.08 11.99
N LYS A 124 8.41 15.29 12.70
CA LYS A 124 8.41 13.82 12.60
C LYS A 124 7.96 13.37 11.22
N ALA A 125 6.87 13.95 10.68
CA ALA A 125 6.39 13.62 9.34
C ALA A 125 7.47 13.84 8.27
N ALA A 126 8.15 15.00 8.30
CA ALA A 126 9.25 15.31 7.40
C ALA A 126 10.44 14.35 7.55
N TYR A 127 10.81 14.02 8.80
CA TYR A 127 11.86 13.05 9.08
C TYR A 127 11.55 11.67 8.48
N TYR A 128 10.35 11.14 8.70
CA TYR A 128 9.96 9.84 8.17
C TYR A 128 9.88 9.84 6.65
N LYS A 129 9.36 10.91 6.03
CA LYS A 129 9.40 11.06 4.56
C LYS A 129 10.83 10.93 4.03
N LYS A 130 11.78 11.68 4.61
CA LYS A 130 13.19 11.64 4.19
C LYS A 130 13.80 10.27 4.40
N LYS A 131 13.51 9.62 5.54
CA LYS A 131 13.98 8.26 5.83
C LYS A 131 13.46 7.26 4.79
N LEU A 132 12.14 7.20 4.58
CA LEU A 132 11.52 6.26 3.65
C LEU A 132 12.08 6.43 2.23
N LEU A 133 12.21 7.67 1.76
CA LEU A 133 12.79 7.95 0.44
C LEU A 133 14.27 7.55 0.35
N LYS A 134 15.05 7.75 1.41
CA LYS A 134 16.45 7.33 1.46
C LYS A 134 16.56 5.81 1.40
N ASP A 135 15.76 5.11 2.19
CA ASP A 135 15.74 3.65 2.23
C ASP A 135 15.33 3.11 0.85
N ILE A 136 14.24 3.62 0.26
CA ILE A 136 13.80 3.18 -1.07
C ILE A 136 14.89 3.43 -2.13
N CYS A 137 15.53 4.61 -2.11
CA CYS A 137 16.62 4.92 -3.03
C CYS A 137 17.83 3.98 -2.85
N PHE A 138 18.09 3.52 -1.62
CA PHE A 138 19.20 2.62 -1.34
C PHE A 138 18.90 1.17 -1.75
N TRP A 139 17.68 0.69 -1.49
CA TRP A 139 17.32 -0.72 -1.71
C TRP A 139 16.72 -1.02 -3.10
N PHE A 140 16.06 -0.04 -3.72
CA PHE A 140 15.19 -0.25 -4.88
C PHE A 140 15.42 0.76 -6.02
N SER A 141 16.58 1.44 -6.05
CA SER A 141 16.95 2.21 -7.24
C SER A 141 17.11 1.24 -8.43
N PRO A 142 16.58 1.62 -9.60
CA PRO A 142 16.70 0.82 -10.82
C PRO A 142 18.17 0.66 -11.27
#